data_AF-A0A972UPA1-F1
#
_entry.id   AF-A0A972UPA1-F1
#
_cell.length_a   1.000
_cell.length_b   1.000
_cell.length_c   1.000
_cell.angle_alpha   90.00
_cell.angle_beta   90.00
_cell.angle_gamma   90.00
#
_symmetry.space_group_name_H-M   'P 1'
#
loop_
_entity.id
_entity.type
_entity.pdbx_description
1 polymer ?
#
loop_
_entity_poly.entity_id
_entity_poly.type
_entity_poly.pdbx_seq_one_letter_code
_entity_poly.pdbx_strand_id
1 'polypeptide(L)'
;TALMEETVAAGLANGVPLDPDFAADRLQFADTVPVGMKASMLEDLERGNKLELEWLSGAIVRLGKEHGVATPANDAVFAGLKLYAKGNS
;
A
#
# COMPACT_ATOMS: atom_id res chain seq x y z
N THR A 1 0.29 -10.60 -5.86
CA THR A 1 -0.64 -10.53 -4.73
C THR A 1 0.02 -10.07 -3.43
N ALA A 2 1.31 -10.38 -3.23
CA ALA A 2 2.16 -10.00 -2.08
C ALA A 2 1.84 -8.66 -1.37
N LEU A 3 1.69 -7.54 -2.07
CA LEU A 3 1.37 -6.24 -1.43
C LEU A 3 0.07 -6.27 -0.60
N MET A 4 -0.98 -6.89 -1.14
CA MET A 4 -2.26 -7.01 -0.43
C MET A 4 -2.20 -8.07 0.67
N GLU A 5 -1.51 -9.18 0.43
CA GLU A 5 -1.31 -10.24 1.43
C GLU A 5 -0.56 -9.70 2.66
N GLU A 6 0.52 -8.94 2.46
CA GLU A 6 1.26 -8.27 3.54
C GLU A 6 0.39 -7.26 4.30
N THR A 7 -0.46 -6.52 3.59
CA THR A 7 -1.40 -5.56 4.19
C THR A 7 -2.41 -6.26 5.09
N VAL A 8 -2.97 -7.39 4.62
CA VAL A 8 -3.90 -8.21 5.41
C VAL A 8 -3.19 -8.83 6.61
N ALA A 9 -1.99 -9.38 6.43
CA ALA A 9 -1.21 -9.96 7.52
C ALA A 9 -0.89 -8.93 8.61
N ALA A 10 -0.48 -7.71 8.23
CA ALA A 10 -0.25 -6.62 9.17
C ALA A 10 -1.54 -6.17 9.88
N GLY A 11 -2.67 -6.11 9.16
CA GLY A 11 -3.97 -5.78 9.73
C GLY A 11 -4.45 -6.82 10.75
N LEU A 12 -4.36 -8.11 10.42
CA LEU A 12 -4.71 -9.22 11.32
C LEU A 12 -3.84 -9.21 12.57
N ALA A 13 -2.53 -9.02 12.43
CA ALA A 13 -1.61 -8.94 13.57
C ALA A 13 -1.90 -7.72 14.47
N ASN A 14 -2.40 -6.63 13.89
CA ASN A 14 -2.88 -5.45 14.60
C ASN A 14 -4.31 -5.60 15.18
N GLY A 15 -4.92 -6.79 15.10
CA GLY A 15 -6.23 -7.08 15.68
C GLY A 15 -7.43 -6.61 14.84
N VAL A 16 -7.23 -6.27 13.57
CA VAL A 16 -8.33 -5.97 12.64
C VAL A 16 -8.97 -7.28 12.16
N PRO A 17 -10.29 -7.47 12.32
CA PRO A 17 -10.96 -8.69 11.88
C PRO A 17 -11.17 -8.65 10.36
N LEU A 18 -10.17 -9.12 9.61
CA LEU A 18 -10.22 -9.25 8.15
C LEU A 18 -10.54 -10.68 7.75
N ASP A 19 -11.29 -10.85 6.67
CA ASP A 19 -11.58 -12.16 6.11
C ASP A 19 -10.32 -12.81 5.50
N PRO A 20 -10.19 -14.15 5.53
CA PRO A 20 -9.05 -14.85 4.95
C PRO A 20 -8.84 -14.55 3.46
N ASP A 21 -9.94 -14.36 2.72
CA ASP A 21 -9.93 -14.12 1.27
C ASP A 21 -9.86 -12.63 0.89
N PHE A 22 -9.80 -11.73 1.89
CA PHE A 22 -9.88 -10.28 1.67
C PHE A 22 -8.84 -9.75 0.67
N ALA A 23 -7.62 -10.29 0.68
CA ALA A 23 -6.59 -9.91 -0.27
C ALA A 23 -6.96 -10.28 -1.71
N ALA A 24 -7.51 -11.48 -1.92
CA ALA A 24 -7.94 -11.95 -3.23
C ALA A 24 -9.15 -11.15 -3.74
N ASP A 25 -10.13 -10.92 -2.87
CA ASP A 25 -11.32 -10.12 -3.19
C ASP A 25 -10.94 -8.69 -3.60
N ARG A 26 -9.98 -8.09 -2.88
CA ARG A 26 -9.55 -6.72 -3.19
C ARG A 26 -8.78 -6.63 -4.51
N LEU A 27 -8.04 -7.67 -4.87
CA LEU A 27 -7.37 -7.77 -6.18
C LEU A 27 -8.39 -7.98 -7.30
N GLN A 28 -9.37 -8.85 -7.12
CA GLN A 28 -10.45 -9.03 -8.09
C GLN A 28 -11.23 -7.73 -8.31
N PHE A 29 -11.50 -6.98 -7.25
CA PHE A 29 -12.09 -5.64 -7.39
C PHE A 29 -11.19 -4.72 -8.21
N ALA A 30 -9.87 -4.74 -8.00
CA ALA A 30 -8.94 -3.90 -8.76
C ALA A 30 -9.00 -4.18 -10.27
N ASP A 31 -9.25 -5.44 -10.67
CA ASP A 31 -9.44 -5.82 -12.07
C ASP A 31 -10.74 -5.28 -12.69
N THR A 32 -11.71 -4.84 -11.87
CA THR A 32 -12.97 -4.23 -12.36
C THR A 32 -12.87 -2.73 -12.61
N VAL A 33 -11.77 -2.11 -12.19
CA VAL A 33 -11.55 -0.68 -12.35
C VAL A 33 -11.40 -0.33 -13.84
N PRO A 34 -12.03 0.75 -14.35
CA PRO A 34 -11.92 1.15 -15.75
C PRO A 34 -10.46 1.34 -16.18
N VAL A 35 -10.13 0.91 -17.40
CA VAL A 35 -8.75 0.97 -17.97
C VAL A 35 -8.13 2.37 -17.92
N GLY A 36 -8.95 3.43 -18.02
CA GLY A 36 -8.49 4.82 -17.98
C GLY A 36 -8.39 5.42 -16.57
N MET A 37 -8.80 4.71 -15.52
CA MET A 37 -8.77 5.23 -14.16
C MET A 37 -7.35 5.21 -13.61
N LYS A 38 -6.94 6.32 -12.99
CA LYS A 38 -5.69 6.42 -12.25
C LYS A 38 -5.97 6.45 -10.74
N ALA A 39 -5.08 5.85 -9.97
CA ALA A 39 -5.07 6.06 -8.52
C ALA A 39 -4.69 7.51 -8.21
N SER A 40 -5.31 8.13 -7.20
CA SER A 40 -5.01 9.52 -6.81
C SER A 40 -3.52 9.76 -6.57
N MET A 41 -2.85 8.84 -5.87
CA MET A 41 -1.41 8.93 -5.60
C MET A 41 -0.55 8.88 -6.88
N LEU A 42 -1.03 8.22 -7.95
CA LEU A 42 -0.35 8.27 -9.26
C LEU A 42 -0.50 9.66 -9.89
N GLU A 43 -1.68 10.26 -9.81
CA GLU A 43 -1.89 11.63 -10.31
C GLU A 43 -1.05 12.65 -9.52
N ASP A 44 -0.94 12.49 -8.20
CA ASP A 44 -0.07 13.31 -7.37
C ASP A 44 1.40 13.16 -7.74
N LEU A 45 1.86 11.93 -7.99
CA LEU A 45 3.22 11.66 -8.44
C LEU A 45 3.49 12.35 -9.79
N GLU A 46 2.59 12.22 -10.77
CA GLU A 46 2.72 12.84 -12.08
C GLU A 46 2.72 14.39 -12.01
N ARG A 47 1.98 14.97 -11.06
CA ARG A 47 1.93 16.42 -10.82
C ARG A 47 3.07 16.95 -9.95
N GLY A 48 3.88 16.08 -9.36
CA GLY A 48 4.92 16.46 -8.41
C GLY A 48 4.37 16.95 -7.06
N ASN A 49 3.14 16.56 -6.72
CA ASN A 49 2.52 16.83 -5.43
C ASN A 49 3.12 15.93 -4.34
N LYS A 50 2.86 16.28 -3.09
CA LYS A 50 3.16 15.43 -1.94
C LYS A 50 2.35 14.13 -2.03
N LEU A 51 3.02 13.00 -1.77
CA LEU A 51 2.37 11.68 -1.79
C LEU A 51 1.87 11.27 -0.41
N GLU A 52 0.81 10.48 -0.38
CA GLU A 52 0.31 9.80 0.81
C GLU A 52 1.13 8.54 1.18
N LEU A 53 2.37 8.43 0.69
CA LEU A 53 3.22 7.23 0.81
C LEU A 53 3.40 6.75 2.25
N GLU A 54 3.60 7.68 3.19
CA GLU A 54 3.77 7.41 4.62
C GLU A 54 2.52 6.79 5.25
N TRP A 55 1.33 7.15 4.74
CA TRP A 55 0.05 6.66 5.24
C TRP A 55 -0.39 5.34 4.59
N LEU A 56 0.13 5.04 3.40
CA LEU A 56 -0.11 3.79 2.68
C LEU A 56 0.99 2.77 2.99
N SER A 57 1.92 2.51 2.07
CA SER A 57 2.98 1.50 2.26
C SER A 57 3.84 1.78 3.50
N GLY A 58 4.07 3.06 3.86
CA GLY A 58 4.81 3.40 5.08
C GLY A 58 4.11 2.93 6.36
N ALA A 59 2.78 3.00 6.41
CA ALA A 59 1.99 2.53 7.54
C ALA A 59 2.06 1.01 7.66
N ILE A 60 1.98 0.29 6.53
CA ILE A 60 2.10 -1.18 6.50
C ILE A 60 3.48 -1.63 6.95
N VAL A 61 4.55 -0.99 6.47
CA VAL A 61 5.92 -1.29 6.92
C VAL A 61 6.10 -1.06 8.42
N ARG A 62 5.53 0.03 8.95
CA ARG A 62 5.59 0.32 10.39
C ARG A 62 4.83 -0.72 11.22
N LEU A 63 3.60 -1.05 10.81
CA LEU A 63 2.78 -2.07 11.48
C LEU A 63 3.43 -3.46 11.41
N GLY A 64 4.02 -3.81 10.26
CA GLY A 64 4.74 -5.06 10.09
C GLY A 64 5.90 -5.18 11.09
N LYS A 65 6.70 -4.12 11.23
CA LYS A 65 7.79 -4.08 12.23
C LYS A 65 7.30 -4.18 13.67
N GLU A 66 6.21 -3.50 14.01
CA GLU A 66 5.63 -3.50 15.35
C GLU A 66 5.14 -4.89 15.76
N HIS A 67 4.55 -5.63 14.82
CA HIS A 67 3.93 -6.94 15.08
C HIS A 67 4.75 -8.15 14.59
N GLY A 68 5.97 -7.93 14.10
CA GLY A 68 6.85 -9.00 13.61
C GLY A 68 6.37 -9.65 12.29
N VAL A 69 5.58 -8.94 11.48
CA VAL A 69 5.13 -9.37 10.16
C VAL A 69 6.10 -8.85 9.09
N ALA A 70 6.60 -9.75 8.23
CA ALA A 70 7.46 -9.36 7.11
C ALA A 70 6.64 -8.66 6.02
N THR A 71 7.12 -7.49 5.56
CA THR A 71 6.45 -6.68 4.53
C THR A 71 7.38 -6.28 3.37
N PRO A 72 8.12 -7.22 2.74
CA PRO A 72 9.15 -6.91 1.75
C PRO A 72 8.62 -6.20 0.49
N ALA A 73 7.41 -6.50 0.03
CA ALA A 73 6.83 -5.83 -1.13
C ALA A 73 6.46 -4.38 -0.79
N ASN A 74 5.86 -4.14 0.38
CA ASN A 74 5.58 -2.79 0.85
C ASN A 74 6.87 -2.00 1.15
N ASP A 75 7.92 -2.65 1.65
CA ASP A 75 9.25 -2.04 1.82
C ASP A 75 9.81 -1.59 0.46
N ALA A 76 9.70 -2.42 -0.58
CA ALA A 76 10.19 -2.09 -1.92
C ALA A 76 9.42 -0.90 -2.53
N VAL A 77 8.09 -0.88 -2.43
CA VAL A 77 7.27 0.25 -2.91
C VAL A 77 7.60 1.52 -2.12
N PHE A 78 7.69 1.42 -0.79
CA PHE A 78 8.05 2.53 0.06
C PHE A 78 9.42 3.09 -0.33
N ALA A 79 10.44 2.26 -0.46
CA ALA A 79 11.78 2.68 -0.85
C ALA A 79 11.81 3.34 -2.23
N GLY A 80 11.12 2.75 -3.22
CA GLY A 80 11.09 3.26 -4.59
C GLY A 80 10.41 4.63 -4.72
N LEU A 81 9.38 4.90 -3.90
CA LEU A 81 8.62 6.14 -3.96
C LEU A 81 9.07 7.20 -2.95
N LYS A 82 9.93 6.84 -1.98
CA LYS A 82 10.33 7.74 -0.88
C LYS A 82 10.96 9.05 -1.35
N LEU A 83 11.70 9.02 -2.45
CA LEU A 83 12.34 10.21 -3.03
C LEU A 83 11.31 11.24 -3.55
N TYR A 84 10.13 10.79 -3.92
CA TYR A 84 9.04 11.61 -4.45
C TYR A 84 8.02 12.01 -3.37
N ALA A 85 8.13 11.44 -2.17
CA ALA A 85 7.09 11.56 -1.14
C ALA A 85 6.76 13.00 -0.73
N LYS A 86 7.72 13.92 -0.83
CA LYS A 86 7.55 15.34 -0.48
C LYS A 86 7.07 16.22 -1.64
N GLY A 87 6.92 15.67 -2.84
CA GLY A 87 6.70 16.46 -4.05
C GLY A 87 7.97 17.21 -4.51
N ASN A 88 7.84 18.02 -5.56
CA ASN A 88 8.95 18.73 -6.21
C ASN A 88 9.27 20.12 -5.58
N SER A 89 8.95 20.31 -4.29
CA SER A 89 9.16 21.60 -3.59
C SER A 89 10.51 21.68 -2.89
#